data_AF-A0AA52F0E4-F1
#
_entry.id   AF-A0AA52F0E4-F1
#
_cell.length_a   1.000
_cell.length_b   1.000
_cell.length_c   1.000
_cell.angle_alpha   90.00
_cell.angle_beta   90.00
_cell.angle_gamma   90.00
#
_symmetry.space_group_name_H-M   'P 1'
#
loop_
_entity.id
_entity.type
_entity.pdbx_description
1 polymer ?
#
loop_
_entity_poly.entity_id
_entity_poly.type
_entity_poly.pdbx_seq_one_letter_code
_entity_poly.pdbx_strand_id
1 'polypeptide(L)'
;MSTKNKSNYENTYWSSDDFDTYWFPYQDIYRIEDKDSISNFYQPTLLHIVDTDEENKKLIKVAYIGHNTATEENTLKYIYNILATKSDSGVVLSNSTQYFTKDWKKIEKGSLSYVISPNKEFNEQEAEKQIKDIEKISAFFNTEPLPITYYSCTNLKELFQIKGFDYNPIMYREGGGGLSARQNIVFSANSSEFYTHEIMHLYIIAFYYSRAQLFNEGMATYFGGSRKYSYTWHKKNLKTYLAENPEIDLSLHLEPFERFFAGETSIPYMIGALICERTFRLYGKEKLLALLEKGEMWDLLNDVGLTKENLNTELRKELLLPPTLAIANSD
;
A
#
# COMPACT_ATOMS: atom_id res chain seq x y z
N MET A 1 -23.60 -4.50 9.54
CA MET A 1 -22.54 -5.32 8.90
C MET A 1 -23.01 -6.06 7.64
N SER A 2 -24.20 -6.68 7.61
CA SER A 2 -24.67 -7.51 6.47
C SER A 2 -24.80 -6.80 5.12
N THR A 3 -24.83 -5.46 5.07
CA THR A 3 -24.97 -4.70 3.81
C THR A 3 -23.64 -4.29 3.20
N LYS A 4 -22.54 -4.26 3.97
CA LYS A 4 -21.26 -3.71 3.49
C LYS A 4 -20.70 -4.47 2.28
N ASN A 5 -20.92 -5.78 2.19
CA ASN A 5 -20.39 -6.57 1.07
C ASN A 5 -21.25 -6.48 -0.21
N LYS A 6 -22.35 -5.69 -0.23
CA LYS A 6 -23.30 -5.64 -1.37
C LYS A 6 -22.91 -4.68 -2.49
N SER A 7 -22.23 -3.60 -2.15
CA SER A 7 -21.79 -2.55 -3.08
C SER A 7 -20.52 -1.92 -2.53
N ASN A 8 -19.64 -1.42 -3.40
CA ASN A 8 -18.46 -0.66 -3.02
C ASN A 8 -18.58 0.83 -3.38
N TYR A 9 -19.72 1.29 -3.87
CA TYR A 9 -19.96 2.68 -4.29
C TYR A 9 -21.12 3.35 -3.54
N GLU A 10 -21.98 2.56 -2.88
CA GLU A 10 -23.11 3.10 -2.12
C GLU A 10 -23.53 2.16 -0.98
N ASN A 11 -24.05 2.74 0.10
CA ASN A 11 -24.70 2.00 1.18
C ASN A 11 -25.60 2.93 2.00
N THR A 12 -26.88 2.59 2.14
CA THR A 12 -27.88 3.42 2.84
C THR A 12 -27.60 3.63 4.34
N TYR A 13 -26.71 2.82 4.93
CA TYR A 13 -26.34 2.93 6.35
C TYR A 13 -24.98 3.59 6.55
N TRP A 14 -24.29 3.99 5.49
CA TRP A 14 -23.00 4.65 5.57
C TRP A 14 -23.09 6.08 5.04
N SER A 15 -22.22 6.94 5.54
CA SER A 15 -22.12 8.32 5.08
C SER A 15 -21.83 8.37 3.59
N SER A 16 -22.54 9.22 2.85
CA SER A 16 -22.27 9.45 1.43
C SER A 16 -20.89 10.09 1.21
N ASP A 17 -20.53 11.03 2.08
CA ASP A 17 -19.28 11.82 1.98
C ASP A 17 -18.02 10.93 2.09
N ASP A 18 -18.18 9.77 2.73
CA ASP A 18 -17.16 8.75 2.88
C ASP A 18 -16.86 8.04 1.55
N PHE A 19 -17.84 7.88 0.67
CA PHE A 19 -17.62 7.37 -0.68
C PHE A 19 -16.91 8.41 -1.54
N ASP A 20 -17.18 9.69 -1.29
CA ASP A 20 -16.47 10.80 -1.94
C ASP A 20 -15.03 10.97 -1.46
N THR A 21 -14.68 10.48 -0.25
CA THR A 21 -13.33 10.61 0.33
C THR A 21 -12.49 9.33 0.23
N TYR A 22 -13.11 8.16 0.40
CA TYR A 22 -12.40 6.88 0.48
C TYR A 22 -12.67 5.98 -0.71
N TRP A 23 -13.62 6.33 -1.58
CA TRP A 23 -14.23 5.49 -2.62
C TRP A 23 -14.95 4.27 -2.07
N PHE A 24 -14.36 3.59 -1.09
CA PHE A 24 -14.84 2.36 -0.48
C PHE A 24 -14.59 2.40 1.05
N PRO A 25 -15.47 3.07 1.82
CA PRO A 25 -15.18 3.43 3.21
C PRO A 25 -15.02 2.25 4.18
N TYR A 26 -15.53 1.08 3.81
CA TYR A 26 -15.41 -0.18 4.57
C TYR A 26 -14.44 -1.18 3.90
N GLN A 27 -13.51 -0.71 3.08
CA GLN A 27 -12.49 -1.56 2.44
C GLN A 27 -11.76 -2.45 3.46
N ASP A 28 -11.39 -1.90 4.61
CA ASP A 28 -10.63 -2.58 5.65
C ASP A 28 -11.37 -3.77 6.28
N ILE A 29 -12.70 -3.80 6.15
CA ILE A 29 -13.56 -4.86 6.66
C ILE A 29 -14.34 -5.57 5.54
N TYR A 30 -14.01 -5.33 4.26
CA TYR A 30 -14.67 -6.00 3.15
C TYR A 30 -14.38 -7.50 3.14
N ARG A 31 -15.43 -8.34 3.06
CA ARG A 31 -15.34 -9.82 3.13
C ARG A 31 -14.49 -10.34 4.29
N ILE A 32 -14.37 -9.56 5.36
CA ILE A 32 -13.63 -9.92 6.57
C ILE A 32 -14.14 -11.22 7.19
N GLU A 33 -15.40 -11.55 6.95
CA GLU A 33 -16.04 -12.77 7.42
C GLU A 33 -15.42 -14.04 6.82
N ASP A 34 -14.72 -13.95 5.70
CA ASP A 34 -14.18 -15.11 4.98
C ASP A 34 -12.80 -15.52 5.50
N LYS A 35 -12.53 -16.83 5.48
CA LYS A 35 -11.23 -17.46 5.76
C LYS A 35 -10.88 -18.42 4.62
N ASP A 36 -9.89 -18.07 3.81
CA ASP A 36 -9.50 -18.86 2.64
C ASP A 36 -10.72 -19.15 1.73
N SER A 37 -11.07 -20.42 1.54
CA SER A 37 -12.26 -20.85 0.79
C SER A 37 -13.54 -20.95 1.63
N ILE A 38 -13.47 -20.70 2.94
CA ILE A 38 -14.59 -20.79 3.88
C ILE A 38 -15.25 -19.42 4.02
N SER A 39 -16.48 -19.29 3.53
CA SER A 39 -17.28 -18.08 3.72
C SER A 39 -17.83 -17.99 5.15
N ASN A 40 -18.00 -16.78 5.67
CA ASN A 40 -18.66 -16.55 6.97
C ASN A 40 -18.02 -17.31 8.17
N PHE A 41 -16.70 -17.49 8.16
CA PHE A 41 -15.97 -18.08 9.28
C PHE A 41 -15.84 -17.09 10.45
N TYR A 42 -15.45 -15.84 10.18
CA TYR A 42 -15.27 -14.81 11.20
C TYR A 42 -16.57 -14.03 11.42
N GLN A 43 -17.18 -14.18 12.58
CA GLN A 43 -18.45 -13.53 12.91
C GLN A 43 -18.22 -12.21 13.65
N PRO A 44 -18.96 -11.14 13.32
CA PRO A 44 -18.88 -9.87 14.02
C PRO A 44 -19.56 -9.97 15.41
N THR A 45 -18.82 -9.62 16.44
CA THR A 45 -19.28 -9.53 17.83
C THR A 45 -19.12 -8.09 18.31
N LEU A 46 -20.23 -7.45 18.69
CA LEU A 46 -20.20 -6.14 19.33
C LEU A 46 -19.49 -6.27 20.68
N LEU A 47 -18.36 -5.56 20.84
CA LEU A 47 -17.64 -5.52 22.10
C LEU A 47 -18.12 -4.37 22.98
N HIS A 48 -18.26 -3.18 22.40
CA HIS A 48 -18.59 -1.96 23.14
C HIS A 48 -19.12 -0.87 22.20
N ILE A 49 -19.92 0.05 22.73
CA ILE A 49 -20.25 1.32 22.12
C ILE A 49 -19.60 2.39 23.01
N VAL A 50 -18.59 3.08 22.50
CA VAL A 50 -17.79 4.03 23.25
C VAL A 50 -18.29 5.44 22.99
N ASP A 51 -18.45 6.21 24.05
CA ASP A 51 -18.76 7.64 23.95
C ASP A 51 -17.60 8.41 23.32
N THR A 52 -17.92 9.33 22.41
CA THR A 52 -16.98 10.33 21.91
C THR A 52 -17.15 11.65 22.66
N ASP A 53 -16.25 12.60 22.42
CA ASP A 53 -16.38 13.99 22.87
C ASP A 53 -17.54 14.74 22.20
N GLU A 54 -18.04 14.24 21.07
CA GLU A 54 -19.24 14.75 20.39
C GLU A 54 -20.48 13.96 20.80
N GLU A 55 -21.51 14.61 21.35
CA GLU A 55 -22.69 13.94 21.93
C GLU A 55 -23.46 13.06 20.93
N ASN A 56 -23.49 13.47 19.66
CA ASN A 56 -24.18 12.75 18.59
C ASN A 56 -23.33 11.65 17.95
N LYS A 57 -22.08 11.46 18.36
CA LYS A 57 -21.19 10.44 17.82
C LYS A 57 -20.87 9.37 18.86
N LYS A 58 -20.64 8.14 18.38
CA LYS A 58 -20.20 6.99 19.16
C LYS A 58 -19.22 6.16 18.32
N LEU A 59 -18.27 5.51 18.96
CA LEU A 59 -17.45 4.47 18.31
C LEU A 59 -18.04 3.10 18.59
N ILE A 60 -18.46 2.40 17.54
CA ILE A 60 -18.92 1.01 17.63
C ILE A 60 -17.70 0.11 17.47
N LYS A 61 -17.34 -0.60 18.54
CA LYS A 61 -16.21 -1.54 18.55
C LYS A 61 -16.68 -2.95 18.28
N VAL A 62 -16.18 -3.56 17.22
CA VAL A 62 -16.57 -4.89 16.75
C VAL A 62 -15.36 -5.79 16.65
N ALA A 63 -15.42 -6.96 17.28
CA ALA A 63 -14.45 -8.04 17.05
C ALA A 63 -14.96 -8.98 15.96
N TYR A 64 -14.04 -9.48 15.13
CA TYR A 64 -14.34 -10.54 14.17
C TYR A 64 -13.70 -11.83 14.66
N ILE A 65 -14.52 -12.75 15.16
CA ILE A 65 -14.07 -13.97 15.85
C ILE A 65 -14.55 -15.17 15.06
N GLY A 66 -13.62 -16.06 14.73
CA GLY A 66 -13.93 -17.34 14.12
C GLY A 66 -13.86 -18.46 15.16
N HIS A 67 -14.67 -19.50 14.98
CA HIS A 67 -14.70 -20.66 15.86
C HIS A 67 -14.31 -21.92 15.07
N ASN A 68 -13.27 -22.62 15.53
CA ASN A 68 -12.89 -23.91 14.95
C ASN A 68 -13.59 -25.04 15.70
N THR A 69 -14.58 -25.66 15.07
CA THR A 69 -15.35 -26.75 15.68
C THR A 69 -14.54 -28.03 15.93
N ALA A 70 -13.40 -28.21 15.27
CA ALA A 70 -12.55 -29.38 15.43
C ALA A 70 -11.60 -29.26 16.64
N THR A 71 -11.10 -28.05 16.93
CA THR A 71 -10.22 -27.79 18.08
C THR A 71 -10.95 -27.15 19.26
N GLU A 72 -12.21 -26.74 19.07
CA GLU A 72 -13.02 -25.94 20.00
C GLU A 72 -12.42 -24.56 20.33
N GLU A 73 -11.41 -24.13 19.56
CA GLU A 73 -10.72 -22.85 19.79
C GLU A 73 -11.38 -21.70 19.04
N ASN A 74 -11.30 -20.51 19.65
CA ASN A 74 -11.66 -19.26 19.01
C ASN A 74 -10.42 -18.57 18.44
N THR A 75 -10.53 -18.02 17.24
CA THR A 75 -9.49 -17.22 16.60
C THR A 75 -10.00 -15.80 16.39
N LEU A 76 -9.35 -14.83 17.03
CA LEU A 76 -9.59 -13.41 16.76
C LEU A 76 -8.91 -13.04 15.44
N LYS A 77 -9.68 -12.47 14.50
CA LYS A 77 -9.12 -11.85 13.30
C LYS A 77 -8.73 -10.41 13.60
N TYR A 78 -9.71 -9.52 13.75
CA TYR A 78 -9.51 -8.09 13.99
C TYR A 78 -10.44 -7.56 15.08
N ILE A 79 -10.06 -6.44 15.70
CA ILE A 79 -10.97 -5.56 16.44
C ILE A 79 -10.98 -4.22 15.72
N TYR A 80 -12.16 -3.79 15.26
CA TYR A 80 -12.33 -2.63 14.39
C TYR A 80 -13.39 -1.67 14.95
N ASN A 81 -13.11 -0.38 14.85
CA ASN A 81 -13.98 0.70 15.28
C ASN A 81 -14.65 1.33 14.07
N ILE A 82 -15.94 1.61 14.21
CA ILE A 82 -16.74 2.30 13.20
C ILE A 82 -17.38 3.49 13.87
N LEU A 83 -17.28 4.65 13.25
CA LEU A 83 -17.93 5.84 13.77
C LEU A 83 -19.43 5.77 13.45
N ALA A 84 -20.26 6.00 14.44
CA ALA A 84 -21.70 6.09 14.30
C ALA A 84 -22.16 7.49 14.68
N THR A 85 -22.83 8.17 13.75
CA THR A 85 -23.35 9.52 13.94
C THR A 85 -24.87 9.47 13.96
N LYS A 86 -25.47 9.98 15.03
CA LYS A 86 -26.92 10.16 15.15
C LYS A 86 -27.33 11.47 14.47
N SER A 87 -28.35 11.39 13.63
CA SER A 87 -29.05 12.51 12.99
C SER A 87 -30.56 12.37 13.21
N ASP A 88 -31.32 13.36 12.77
CA ASP A 88 -32.79 13.31 12.81
C ASP A 88 -33.37 12.15 11.97
N SER A 89 -32.62 11.70 10.95
CA SER A 89 -33.00 10.60 10.06
C SER A 89 -32.55 9.22 10.53
N GLY A 90 -31.79 9.13 11.63
CA GLY A 90 -31.36 7.86 12.22
C GLY A 90 -29.88 7.83 12.60
N VAL A 91 -29.25 6.66 12.46
CA VAL A 91 -27.81 6.48 12.71
C VAL A 91 -27.12 6.14 11.41
N VAL A 92 -26.06 6.90 11.10
CA VAL A 92 -25.23 6.71 9.91
C VAL A 92 -23.83 6.29 10.35
N LEU A 93 -23.28 5.28 9.68
CA LEU A 93 -21.93 4.78 9.93
C LEU A 93 -20.91 5.50 9.05
N SER A 94 -19.69 5.66 9.53
CA SER A 94 -18.60 6.19 8.74
C SER A 94 -17.26 5.57 9.11
N ASN A 95 -16.31 5.67 8.19
CA ASN A 95 -14.90 5.42 8.39
C ASN A 95 -14.40 6.32 9.53
N SER A 96 -13.63 5.74 10.44
CA SER A 96 -13.20 6.43 11.65
C SER A 96 -11.92 7.24 11.47
N THR A 97 -11.26 7.20 10.30
CA THR A 97 -9.96 7.84 10.08
C THR A 97 -10.01 9.33 10.36
N GLN A 98 -10.97 10.06 9.78
CA GLN A 98 -11.08 11.51 10.03
C GLN A 98 -11.32 11.83 11.50
N TYR A 99 -12.09 11.00 12.22
CA TYR A 99 -12.32 11.18 13.64
C TYR A 99 -11.04 10.98 14.45
N PHE A 100 -10.27 9.92 14.18
CA PHE A 100 -9.02 9.66 14.90
C PHE A 100 -7.90 10.66 14.59
N THR A 101 -7.98 11.35 13.46
CA THR A 101 -6.98 12.34 13.04
C THR A 101 -7.50 13.78 13.07
N LYS A 102 -8.65 14.06 13.69
CA LYS A 102 -9.30 15.38 13.62
C LYS A 102 -8.44 16.50 14.21
N ASP A 103 -7.69 16.19 15.26
CA ASP A 103 -6.80 17.12 15.97
C ASP A 103 -5.34 17.02 15.52
N TRP A 104 -5.04 16.21 14.50
CA TRP A 104 -3.69 16.09 13.97
C TRP A 104 -3.31 17.36 13.19
N LYS A 105 -2.05 17.77 13.33
CA LYS A 105 -1.54 18.95 12.63
C LYS A 105 -1.59 18.71 11.12
N LYS A 106 -2.15 19.67 10.38
CA LYS A 106 -2.20 19.66 8.92
C LYS A 106 -1.18 20.64 8.34
N ILE A 107 -0.44 20.21 7.33
CA ILE A 107 0.57 21.03 6.65
C ILE A 107 0.43 20.85 5.15
N GLU A 108 0.25 21.95 4.43
CA GLU A 108 0.18 21.96 2.97
C GLU A 108 1.55 22.26 2.37
N LYS A 109 1.97 21.46 1.40
CA LYS A 109 3.20 21.64 0.61
C LYS A 109 2.92 21.24 -0.84
N GLY A 110 2.82 22.20 -1.75
CA GLY A 110 2.55 21.90 -3.16
C GLY A 110 1.28 21.06 -3.34
N SER A 111 1.41 19.85 -3.89
CA SER A 111 0.30 18.91 -4.06
C SER A 111 0.09 17.96 -2.87
N LEU A 112 0.83 18.10 -1.77
CA LEU A 112 0.70 17.28 -0.57
C LEU A 112 -0.01 18.02 0.57
N SER A 113 -1.05 17.37 1.09
CA SER A 113 -1.70 17.72 2.35
C SER A 113 -1.28 16.70 3.40
N TYR A 114 -0.31 17.06 4.23
CA TYR A 114 0.18 16.21 5.30
C TYR A 114 -0.74 16.25 6.52
N VAL A 115 -1.04 15.09 7.09
CA VAL A 115 -1.72 14.90 8.38
C VAL A 115 -0.74 14.23 9.33
N ILE A 116 -0.18 15.00 10.26
CA ILE A 116 1.01 14.63 11.05
C ILE A 116 0.61 14.08 12.40
N SER A 117 1.14 12.90 12.73
CA SER A 117 0.98 12.32 14.05
C SER A 117 1.42 13.28 15.15
N PRO A 118 0.66 13.44 16.24
CA PRO A 118 1.06 14.26 17.39
C PRO A 118 2.28 13.69 18.13
N ASN A 119 2.72 12.47 17.78
CA ASN A 119 3.86 11.79 18.40
C ASN A 119 5.17 11.99 17.63
N LYS A 120 5.19 12.86 16.62
CA LYS A 120 6.41 13.23 15.90
C LYS A 120 6.39 14.68 15.45
N GLU A 121 7.59 15.18 15.18
CA GLU A 121 7.78 16.46 14.49
C GLU A 121 7.77 16.26 12.98
N PHE A 122 7.31 17.30 12.28
CA PHE A 122 7.32 17.33 10.82
C PHE A 122 8.72 17.56 10.28
N ASN A 123 9.20 16.70 9.38
CA ASN A 123 10.47 16.90 8.71
C ASN A 123 10.30 17.67 7.39
N GLU A 124 10.58 18.97 7.42
CA GLU A 124 10.51 19.87 6.27
C GLU A 124 11.42 19.42 5.10
N GLN A 125 12.63 18.94 5.38
CA GLN A 125 13.58 18.52 4.34
C GLN A 125 13.09 17.28 3.60
N GLU A 126 12.50 16.32 4.32
CA GLU A 126 11.89 15.13 3.71
C GLU A 126 10.67 15.49 2.86
N ALA A 127 9.84 16.43 3.32
CA ALA A 127 8.70 16.90 2.54
C ALA A 127 9.14 17.63 1.25
N GLU A 128 10.14 18.50 1.32
CA GLU A 128 10.72 19.14 0.13
C GLU A 128 11.28 18.11 -0.87
N LYS A 129 11.93 17.06 -0.36
CA LYS A 129 12.39 15.95 -1.19
C LYS A 129 11.24 15.20 -1.85
N GLN A 130 10.16 14.95 -1.10
CA GLN A 130 8.98 14.27 -1.64
C GLN A 130 8.33 15.06 -2.78
N ILE A 131 8.26 16.39 -2.66
CA ILE A 131 7.73 17.26 -3.71
C ILE A 131 8.58 17.18 -4.98
N LYS A 132 9.91 17.22 -4.86
CA LYS A 132 10.82 17.05 -6.00
C LYS A 132 10.63 15.70 -6.68
N ASP A 133 10.42 14.63 -5.92
CA ASP A 133 10.14 13.32 -6.49
C ASP A 133 8.78 13.27 -7.19
N ILE A 134 7.75 13.90 -6.62
CA ILE A 134 6.44 14.05 -7.25
C ILE A 134 6.54 14.79 -8.58
N GLU A 135 7.28 15.89 -8.66
CA GLU A 135 7.49 16.65 -9.91
C GLU A 135 8.11 15.76 -10.99
N LYS A 136 9.13 14.98 -10.63
CA LYS A 136 9.80 14.07 -11.57
C LYS A 136 8.89 12.91 -11.98
N ILE A 137 8.09 12.36 -11.06
CA ILE A 137 7.09 11.33 -11.37
C ILE A 137 6.03 11.89 -12.32
N SER A 138 5.53 13.10 -12.04
CA SER A 138 4.54 13.79 -12.86
C SER A 138 5.05 13.99 -14.29
N ALA A 139 6.30 14.45 -14.43
CA ALA A 139 6.99 14.52 -15.72
C ALA A 139 7.17 13.13 -16.37
N PHE A 140 7.49 12.09 -15.58
CA PHE A 140 7.58 10.73 -16.08
C PHE A 140 6.23 10.21 -16.61
N PHE A 141 5.09 10.60 -16.04
CA PHE A 141 3.76 10.22 -16.54
C PHE A 141 3.14 11.24 -17.51
N ASN A 142 3.83 12.35 -17.80
CA ASN A 142 3.30 13.48 -18.57
C ASN A 142 1.97 14.02 -18.00
N THR A 143 1.89 14.17 -16.69
CA THR A 143 0.73 14.69 -15.96
C THR A 143 1.15 15.85 -15.04
N GLU A 144 0.17 16.58 -14.54
CA GLU A 144 0.34 17.44 -13.37
C GLU A 144 0.44 16.61 -12.08
N PRO A 145 1.07 17.15 -11.02
CA PRO A 145 1.09 16.54 -9.70
C PRO A 145 -0.31 16.21 -9.17
N LEU A 146 -0.52 14.95 -8.78
CA LEU A 146 -1.76 14.54 -8.12
C LEU A 146 -1.88 15.20 -6.75
N PRO A 147 -3.08 15.70 -6.36
CA PRO A 147 -3.32 16.13 -4.99
C PRO A 147 -3.36 14.91 -4.08
N ILE A 148 -2.50 14.86 -3.05
CA ILE A 148 -2.28 13.69 -2.22
C ILE A 148 -2.45 14.03 -0.74
N THR A 149 -3.28 13.27 -0.04
CA THR A 149 -3.34 13.34 1.44
C THR A 149 -2.36 12.32 2.02
N TYR A 150 -1.40 12.79 2.82
CA TYR A 150 -0.36 11.95 3.40
C TYR A 150 -0.50 11.87 4.92
N TYR A 151 -0.93 10.72 5.44
CA TYR A 151 -0.94 10.44 6.87
C TYR A 151 0.47 9.99 7.31
N SER A 152 1.16 10.88 8.02
CA SER A 152 2.52 10.63 8.54
C SER A 152 2.43 10.04 9.94
N CYS A 153 2.41 8.70 10.00
CA CYS A 153 2.43 7.94 11.25
C CYS A 153 3.85 7.54 11.65
N THR A 154 4.03 7.33 12.95
CA THR A 154 5.29 6.92 13.58
C THR A 154 5.61 5.43 13.38
N ASN A 155 4.59 4.59 13.22
CA ASN A 155 4.74 3.14 13.07
C ASN A 155 3.43 2.48 12.59
N LEU A 156 3.49 1.16 12.31
CA LEU A 156 2.34 0.38 11.84
C LEU A 156 1.19 0.36 12.85
N LYS A 157 1.48 0.33 14.14
CA LYS A 157 0.44 0.36 15.17
C LYS A 157 -0.40 1.62 15.06
N GLU A 158 0.22 2.80 14.98
CA GLU A 158 -0.49 4.06 14.83
C GLU A 158 -1.25 4.14 13.50
N LEU A 159 -0.66 3.69 12.39
CA LEU A 159 -1.31 3.62 11.08
C LEU A 159 -2.60 2.78 11.14
N PHE A 160 -2.54 1.58 11.72
CA PHE A 160 -3.72 0.73 11.84
C PHE A 160 -4.75 1.30 12.83
N GLN A 161 -4.30 1.97 13.89
CA GLN A 161 -5.19 2.66 14.84
C GLN A 161 -6.00 3.77 14.16
N ILE A 162 -5.37 4.64 13.37
CA ILE A 162 -6.13 5.68 12.66
C ILE A 162 -7.09 5.08 11.64
N LYS A 163 -6.75 3.94 11.01
CA LYS A 163 -7.67 3.20 10.13
C LYS A 163 -8.82 2.50 10.86
N GLY A 164 -8.86 2.56 12.19
CA GLY A 164 -9.95 2.03 13.02
C GLY A 164 -9.63 0.75 13.77
N PHE A 165 -8.43 0.18 13.63
CA PHE A 165 -8.09 -1.08 14.28
C PHE A 165 -7.57 -0.87 15.71
N ASP A 166 -8.21 -1.51 16.68
CA ASP A 166 -7.58 -1.77 17.99
C ASP A 166 -6.71 -3.03 17.96
N TYR A 167 -7.02 -3.94 17.04
CA TYR A 167 -6.25 -5.16 16.84
C TYR A 167 -6.26 -5.56 15.36
N ASN A 168 -5.06 -5.66 14.79
CA ASN A 168 -4.76 -6.32 13.53
C ASN A 168 -3.40 -7.01 13.71
N PRO A 169 -3.24 -8.31 13.42
CA PRO A 169 -1.95 -9.00 13.58
C PRO A 169 -0.78 -8.32 12.86
N ILE A 170 -1.03 -7.58 11.78
CA ILE A 170 0.01 -6.87 11.01
C ILE A 170 0.54 -5.65 11.76
N MET A 171 -0.25 -5.04 12.65
CA MET A 171 0.11 -3.79 13.33
C MET A 171 1.28 -3.91 14.31
N TYR A 172 1.65 -5.14 14.70
CA TYR A 172 2.76 -5.45 15.60
C TYR A 172 3.98 -6.03 14.88
N ARG A 173 3.99 -6.02 13.55
CA ARG A 173 5.17 -6.47 12.79
C ARG A 173 6.26 -5.40 12.84
N GLU A 174 7.50 -5.86 12.93
CA GLU A 174 8.68 -5.01 12.74
C GLU A 174 8.88 -4.69 11.26
N GLY A 175 9.55 -3.56 10.95
CA GLY A 175 10.00 -3.24 9.58
C GLY A 175 9.35 -2.03 8.90
N GLY A 176 8.42 -1.32 9.56
CA GLY A 176 7.73 -0.18 8.93
C GLY A 176 6.96 -0.57 7.66
N GLY A 177 6.42 0.41 6.96
CA GLY A 177 5.70 0.18 5.70
C GLY A 177 4.73 1.31 5.41
N GLY A 178 3.99 1.19 4.32
CA GLY A 178 2.96 2.14 3.94
C GLY A 178 1.84 1.43 3.22
N LEU A 179 0.76 2.17 3.00
CA LEU A 179 -0.36 1.76 2.20
C LEU A 179 -0.82 2.98 1.40
N SER A 180 -0.73 2.90 0.09
CA SER A 180 -1.55 3.72 -0.78
C SER A 180 -3.00 3.22 -0.76
N ALA A 181 -3.93 4.16 -0.66
CA ALA A 181 -5.37 3.92 -0.76
C ALA A 181 -5.93 4.70 -1.94
N ARG A 182 -7.15 4.34 -2.35
CA ARG A 182 -7.86 5.06 -3.40
C ARG A 182 -8.03 6.53 -3.02
N GLN A 183 -8.26 7.35 -4.05
CA GLN A 183 -8.41 8.80 -3.92
C GLN A 183 -7.15 9.53 -3.40
N ASN A 184 -5.98 9.10 -3.86
CA ASN A 184 -4.72 9.77 -3.60
C ASN A 184 -4.38 9.90 -2.10
N ILE A 185 -4.73 8.88 -1.32
CA ILE A 185 -4.38 8.82 0.11
C ILE A 185 -3.15 7.93 0.27
N VAL A 186 -2.15 8.41 0.99
CA VAL A 186 -1.02 7.61 1.47
C VAL A 186 -1.08 7.53 2.99
N PHE A 187 -1.03 6.30 3.50
CA PHE A 187 -0.75 6.03 4.91
C PHE A 187 0.69 5.58 5.03
N SER A 188 1.52 6.34 5.72
CA SER A 188 2.92 5.98 5.96
C SER A 188 3.16 5.65 7.42
N ALA A 189 3.80 4.51 7.67
CA ALA A 189 4.20 4.03 8.99
C ALA A 189 5.72 3.94 9.15
N ASN A 190 6.49 4.62 8.29
CA ASN A 190 7.95 4.63 8.35
C ASN A 190 8.53 5.81 9.16
N SER A 191 7.68 6.59 9.85
CA SER A 191 8.06 7.80 10.59
C SER A 191 8.71 8.89 9.73
N SER A 192 8.46 8.91 8.42
CA SER A 192 9.02 9.86 7.46
C SER A 192 7.94 10.59 6.67
N GLU A 193 8.25 11.84 6.28
CA GLU A 193 7.48 12.65 5.32
C GLU A 193 7.78 12.28 3.86
N PHE A 194 8.70 11.35 3.65
CA PHE A 194 9.20 10.90 2.35
C PHE A 194 8.95 9.39 2.15
N TYR A 195 8.11 9.05 1.18
CA TYR A 195 7.83 7.68 0.79
C TYR A 195 7.41 7.53 -0.68
N THR A 196 8.35 7.79 -1.59
CA THR A 196 8.14 7.73 -3.04
C THR A 196 7.58 6.40 -3.55
N HIS A 197 7.83 5.29 -2.86
CA HIS A 197 7.24 3.97 -3.20
C HIS A 197 5.70 4.02 -3.21
N GLU A 198 5.09 4.49 -2.13
CA GLU A 198 3.61 4.56 -2.03
C GLU A 198 3.02 5.62 -2.96
N ILE A 199 3.75 6.72 -3.17
CA ILE A 199 3.35 7.75 -4.13
C ILE A 199 3.30 7.17 -5.55
N MET A 200 4.27 6.35 -5.94
CA MET A 200 4.29 5.72 -7.26
C MET A 200 3.04 4.86 -7.51
N HIS A 201 2.57 4.11 -6.50
CA HIS A 201 1.33 3.35 -6.64
C HIS A 201 0.12 4.22 -6.98
N LEU A 202 0.03 5.45 -6.46
CA LEU A 202 -1.06 6.37 -6.79
C LEU A 202 -1.07 6.77 -8.27
N TYR A 203 0.09 7.10 -8.84
CA TYR A 203 0.21 7.42 -10.26
C TYR A 203 -0.12 6.22 -11.13
N ILE A 204 0.36 5.03 -10.76
CA ILE A 204 0.04 3.80 -11.50
C ILE A 204 -1.47 3.58 -11.50
N ILE A 205 -2.15 3.65 -10.35
CA ILE A 205 -3.60 3.44 -10.25
C ILE A 205 -4.40 4.52 -10.98
N ALA A 206 -3.92 5.77 -11.02
CA ALA A 206 -4.59 6.87 -11.70
C ALA A 206 -4.63 6.70 -13.23
N PHE A 207 -3.57 6.14 -13.83
CA PHE A 207 -3.43 6.07 -15.29
C PHE A 207 -3.50 4.65 -15.86
N TYR A 208 -3.31 3.63 -15.04
CA TYR A 208 -3.22 2.24 -15.49
C TYR A 208 -4.10 1.32 -14.63
N TYR A 209 -4.76 0.38 -15.30
CA TYR A 209 -5.47 -0.72 -14.65
C TYR A 209 -4.60 -1.98 -14.65
N SER A 210 -3.37 -1.88 -14.11
CA SER A 210 -2.45 -3.01 -14.07
C SER A 210 -3.03 -4.12 -13.20
N ARG A 211 -3.23 -5.30 -13.78
CA ARG A 211 -3.56 -6.52 -13.04
C ARG A 211 -2.30 -7.27 -12.61
N ALA A 212 -1.15 -6.95 -13.19
CA ALA A 212 0.12 -7.57 -12.87
C ALA A 212 0.77 -6.84 -11.68
N GLN A 213 0.43 -7.30 -10.48
CA GLN A 213 0.95 -6.75 -9.22
C GLN A 213 2.49 -6.74 -9.18
N LEU A 214 3.15 -7.71 -9.82
CA LEU A 214 4.61 -7.74 -9.96
C LEU A 214 5.18 -6.45 -10.57
N PHE A 215 4.54 -5.90 -11.61
CA PHE A 215 5.03 -4.67 -12.26
C PHE A 215 4.66 -3.42 -11.47
N ASN A 216 3.54 -3.44 -10.76
CA ASN A 216 3.17 -2.33 -9.87
C ASN A 216 4.19 -2.19 -8.72
N GLU A 217 4.46 -3.27 -8.00
CA GLU A 217 5.50 -3.32 -6.95
C GLU A 217 6.90 -3.08 -7.52
N GLY A 218 7.17 -3.60 -8.72
CA GLY A 218 8.43 -3.40 -9.43
C GLY A 218 8.69 -1.93 -9.75
N MET A 219 7.71 -1.22 -10.30
CA MET A 219 7.80 0.21 -10.59
C MET A 219 7.97 1.04 -9.31
N ALA A 220 7.16 0.76 -8.27
CA ALA A 220 7.28 1.43 -6.99
C ALA A 220 8.68 1.22 -6.35
N THR A 221 9.21 0.00 -6.44
CA THR A 221 10.54 -0.34 -5.93
C THR A 221 11.67 0.27 -6.75
N TYR A 222 11.54 0.29 -8.07
CA TYR A 222 12.52 0.86 -8.98
C TYR A 222 12.68 2.38 -8.78
N PHE A 223 11.57 3.09 -8.56
CA PHE A 223 11.58 4.54 -8.38
C PHE A 223 11.80 4.97 -6.92
N GLY A 224 11.13 4.31 -5.98
CA GLY A 224 11.09 4.72 -4.58
C GLY A 224 11.92 3.88 -3.62
N GLY A 225 12.49 2.76 -4.08
CA GLY A 225 13.04 1.75 -3.18
C GLY A 225 11.96 1.04 -2.38
N SER A 226 12.28 0.47 -1.23
CA SER A 226 11.29 -0.15 -0.33
C SER A 226 11.68 0.03 1.13
N ARG A 227 10.68 0.11 2.00
CA ARG A 227 10.84 0.46 3.42
C ARG A 227 11.58 1.80 3.57
N LYS A 228 12.82 1.76 4.06
CA LYS A 228 13.71 2.93 4.26
C LYS A 228 14.93 2.92 3.34
N TYR A 229 15.02 1.97 2.42
CA TYR A 229 16.20 1.74 1.59
C TYR A 229 15.92 2.07 0.12
N SER A 230 16.92 2.65 -0.56
CA SER A 230 16.83 2.98 -1.98
C SER A 230 16.85 1.73 -2.87
N TYR A 231 16.38 1.89 -4.11
CA TYR A 231 16.52 0.87 -5.15
C TYR A 231 17.97 0.37 -5.29
N THR A 232 18.94 1.29 -5.30
CA THR A 232 20.36 0.97 -5.45
C THR A 232 20.91 0.16 -4.28
N TRP A 233 20.44 0.41 -3.06
CA TRP A 233 20.79 -0.39 -1.89
C TRP A 233 20.25 -1.81 -2.04
N HIS A 234 18.98 -1.96 -2.41
CA HIS A 234 18.36 -3.28 -2.62
C HIS A 234 19.03 -4.05 -3.77
N LYS A 235 19.36 -3.39 -4.89
CA LYS A 235 20.09 -4.00 -6.01
C LYS A 235 21.45 -4.56 -5.55
N LYS A 236 22.19 -3.79 -4.75
CA LYS A 236 23.46 -4.25 -4.17
C LYS A 236 23.26 -5.43 -3.22
N ASN A 237 22.27 -5.36 -2.33
CA ASN A 237 21.98 -6.40 -1.36
C ASN A 237 21.57 -7.72 -2.06
N LEU A 238 20.67 -7.65 -3.05
CA LEU A 238 20.26 -8.82 -3.84
C LEU A 238 21.45 -9.43 -4.58
N LYS A 239 22.34 -8.61 -5.16
CA LYS A 239 23.56 -9.10 -5.81
C LYS A 239 24.45 -9.89 -4.85
N THR A 240 24.68 -9.39 -3.64
CA THR A 240 25.45 -10.11 -2.62
C THR A 240 24.77 -11.43 -2.25
N TYR A 241 23.46 -11.38 -1.97
CA TYR A 241 22.70 -12.56 -1.57
C TYR A 241 22.71 -13.66 -2.64
N LEU A 242 22.53 -13.32 -3.91
CA LEU A 242 22.54 -14.30 -5.02
C LEU A 242 23.95 -14.80 -5.39
N ALA A 243 25.02 -14.12 -4.94
CA ALA A 243 26.38 -14.64 -5.06
C ALA A 243 26.65 -15.72 -4.00
N GLU A 244 26.05 -15.60 -2.82
CA GLU A 244 26.12 -16.58 -1.74
C GLU A 244 25.15 -17.75 -1.94
N ASN A 245 24.08 -17.54 -2.72
CA ASN A 245 23.02 -18.52 -2.99
C ASN A 245 22.80 -18.67 -4.52
N PRO A 246 23.79 -19.23 -5.26
CA PRO A 246 23.75 -19.30 -6.73
C PRO A 246 22.66 -20.21 -7.29
N GLU A 247 22.14 -21.14 -6.48
CA GLU A 247 21.09 -22.10 -6.84
C GLU A 247 19.68 -21.47 -6.94
N ILE A 248 19.48 -20.27 -6.39
CA ILE A 248 18.18 -19.59 -6.45
C ILE A 248 17.84 -19.22 -7.90
N ASP A 249 16.67 -19.68 -8.34
CA ASP A 249 16.10 -19.33 -9.64
C ASP A 249 15.03 -18.24 -9.48
N LEU A 250 15.35 -17.02 -9.93
CA LEU A 250 14.45 -15.87 -9.83
C LEU A 250 13.13 -16.06 -10.60
N SER A 251 13.08 -16.95 -11.60
CA SER A 251 11.86 -17.20 -12.38
C SER A 251 10.75 -17.90 -11.58
N LEU A 252 11.09 -18.45 -10.41
CA LEU A 252 10.16 -19.15 -9.52
C LEU A 252 9.50 -18.22 -8.49
N HIS A 253 9.95 -16.95 -8.40
CA HIS A 253 9.58 -16.02 -7.34
C HIS A 253 8.88 -14.76 -7.86
N LEU A 254 7.97 -14.94 -8.81
CA LEU A 254 7.24 -13.85 -9.48
C LEU A 254 5.99 -13.38 -8.72
N GLU A 255 5.61 -14.07 -7.65
CA GLU A 255 4.49 -13.65 -6.81
C GLU A 255 4.93 -12.51 -5.88
N PRO A 256 4.42 -11.26 -6.07
CA PRO A 256 4.92 -10.10 -5.35
C PRO A 256 4.76 -10.22 -3.82
N PHE A 257 3.73 -10.94 -3.37
CA PHE A 257 3.46 -11.13 -1.94
C PHE A 257 4.07 -12.40 -1.35
N GLU A 258 4.90 -13.11 -2.13
CA GLU A 258 5.70 -14.20 -1.60
C GLU A 258 6.61 -13.69 -0.47
N ARG A 259 6.66 -14.44 0.63
CA ARG A 259 7.49 -14.09 1.79
C ARG A 259 8.93 -14.54 1.60
N PHE A 260 9.58 -14.04 0.54
CA PHE A 260 10.96 -14.38 0.23
C PHE A 260 11.86 -13.14 0.25
N PHE A 261 12.80 -13.13 1.19
CA PHE A 261 13.59 -11.95 1.54
C PHE A 261 15.07 -12.26 1.67
N ALA A 262 15.89 -11.33 1.16
CA ALA A 262 17.31 -11.21 1.48
C ALA A 262 17.48 -10.09 2.52
N GLY A 263 17.31 -10.42 3.81
CA GLY A 263 17.24 -9.41 4.88
C GLY A 263 16.07 -8.46 4.69
N GLU A 264 16.35 -7.17 4.47
CA GLU A 264 15.33 -6.12 4.23
C GLU A 264 14.82 -6.07 2.79
N THR A 265 15.40 -6.86 1.88
CA THR A 265 15.06 -6.83 0.45
C THR A 265 14.04 -7.92 0.11
N SER A 266 12.84 -7.52 -0.33
CA SER A 266 11.88 -8.43 -0.96
C SER A 266 12.41 -8.87 -2.32
N ILE A 267 12.59 -10.17 -2.52
CA ILE A 267 13.11 -10.74 -3.77
C ILE A 267 12.09 -10.55 -4.91
N PRO A 268 10.78 -10.85 -4.74
CA PRO A 268 9.79 -10.58 -5.79
C PRO A 268 9.73 -9.11 -6.22
N TYR A 269 9.81 -8.17 -5.27
CA TYR A 269 9.80 -6.74 -5.59
C TYR A 269 11.01 -6.35 -6.43
N MET A 270 12.17 -6.88 -6.08
CA MET A 270 13.39 -6.65 -6.85
C MET A 270 13.38 -7.32 -8.21
N ILE A 271 12.73 -8.48 -8.37
CA ILE A 271 12.52 -9.08 -9.69
C ILE A 271 11.70 -8.12 -10.56
N GLY A 272 10.56 -7.63 -10.06
CA GLY A 272 9.77 -6.61 -10.76
C GLY A 272 10.58 -5.36 -11.10
N ALA A 273 11.38 -4.86 -10.15
CA ALA A 273 12.19 -3.66 -10.33
C ALA A 273 13.31 -3.85 -11.38
N LEU A 274 13.98 -5.00 -11.40
CA LEU A 274 14.99 -5.33 -12.41
C LEU A 274 14.37 -5.47 -13.80
N ILE A 275 13.17 -6.02 -13.90
CA ILE A 275 12.42 -6.08 -15.18
C ILE A 275 12.10 -4.65 -15.65
N CYS A 276 11.67 -3.77 -14.74
CA CYS A 276 11.39 -2.37 -15.05
C CYS A 276 12.65 -1.61 -15.50
N GLU A 277 13.75 -1.73 -14.76
CA GLU A 277 15.05 -1.13 -15.11
C GLU A 277 15.52 -1.62 -16.49
N ARG A 278 15.55 -2.95 -16.70
CA ARG A 278 15.97 -3.55 -17.98
C ARG A 278 15.12 -3.06 -19.13
N THR A 279 13.80 -3.01 -18.93
CA THR A 279 12.86 -2.57 -19.97
C THR A 279 13.09 -1.10 -20.32
N PHE A 280 13.23 -0.24 -19.32
CA PHE A 280 13.54 1.17 -19.54
C PHE A 280 14.87 1.36 -20.27
N ARG A 281 15.91 0.63 -19.85
CA ARG A 281 17.25 0.70 -20.44
C ARG A 281 17.29 0.25 -21.91
N LEU A 282 16.54 -0.79 -22.26
CA LEU A 282 16.56 -1.38 -23.61
C LEU A 282 15.53 -0.77 -24.57
N TYR A 283 14.36 -0.40 -24.06
CA TYR A 283 13.19 -0.05 -24.88
C TYR A 283 12.60 1.32 -24.55
N GLY A 284 13.09 1.99 -23.50
CA GLY A 284 12.65 3.32 -23.11
C GLY A 284 11.34 3.36 -22.32
N LYS A 285 10.90 4.60 -22.03
CA LYS A 285 9.72 4.92 -21.21
C LYS A 285 8.43 4.30 -21.72
N GLU A 286 8.17 4.36 -23.03
CA GLU A 286 6.90 3.89 -23.61
C GLU A 286 6.68 2.39 -23.36
N LYS A 287 7.72 1.58 -23.62
CA LYS A 287 7.62 0.13 -23.40
C LYS A 287 7.59 -0.24 -21.92
N LEU A 288 8.24 0.54 -21.05
CA LEU A 288 8.11 0.36 -19.60
C LEU A 288 6.66 0.60 -19.14
N LEU A 289 6.03 1.67 -19.59
CA LEU A 289 4.63 1.96 -19.25
C LEU A 289 3.67 0.91 -19.81
N ALA A 290 3.96 0.32 -20.96
CA ALA A 290 3.18 -0.77 -21.53
C ALA A 290 3.13 -2.03 -20.64
N LEU A 291 4.11 -2.26 -19.76
CA LEU A 291 4.06 -3.34 -18.77
C LEU A 291 2.94 -3.16 -17.73
N LEU A 292 2.46 -1.93 -17.53
CA LEU A 292 1.37 -1.61 -16.60
C LEU A 292 -0.02 -1.77 -17.25
N GLU A 293 -0.08 -2.04 -18.55
CA GLU A 293 -1.35 -2.26 -19.23
C GLU A 293 -1.98 -3.61 -18.86
N LYS A 294 -3.24 -3.80 -19.25
CA LYS A 294 -3.94 -5.05 -19.01
C LYS A 294 -3.41 -6.13 -19.96
N GLY A 295 -2.84 -7.20 -19.41
CA GLY A 295 -2.39 -8.37 -20.16
C GLY A 295 -2.02 -9.54 -19.24
N GLU A 296 -1.81 -10.71 -19.84
CA GLU A 296 -1.20 -11.83 -19.13
C GLU A 296 0.30 -11.56 -18.93
N MET A 297 0.81 -11.85 -17.74
CA MET A 297 2.16 -11.47 -17.33
C MET A 297 3.24 -11.95 -18.32
N TRP A 298 3.15 -13.20 -18.78
CA TRP A 298 4.15 -13.76 -19.70
C TRP A 298 4.08 -13.17 -21.09
N ASP A 299 2.91 -12.72 -21.55
CA ASP A 299 2.78 -12.03 -22.83
C ASP A 299 3.50 -10.67 -22.76
N LEU A 300 3.31 -9.93 -21.67
CA LEU A 300 3.99 -8.65 -21.42
C LEU A 300 5.52 -8.83 -21.30
N LEU A 301 5.98 -9.92 -20.67
CA LEU A 301 7.41 -10.23 -20.56
C LEU A 301 8.03 -10.62 -21.91
N ASN A 302 7.34 -11.44 -22.69
CA ASN A 302 7.81 -11.86 -24.02
C ASN A 302 8.02 -10.64 -24.93
N ASP A 303 7.13 -9.66 -24.81
CA ASP A 303 7.16 -8.37 -25.51
C ASP A 303 8.42 -7.53 -25.23
N VAL A 304 9.12 -7.82 -24.14
CA VAL A 304 10.41 -7.19 -23.75
C VAL A 304 11.57 -8.19 -23.73
N GLY A 305 11.39 -9.32 -24.45
CA GLY A 305 12.40 -10.35 -24.65
C GLY A 305 12.69 -11.22 -23.43
N LEU A 306 11.78 -11.26 -22.45
CA LEU A 306 11.87 -12.11 -21.27
C LEU A 306 10.92 -13.30 -21.40
N THR A 307 11.47 -14.50 -21.26
CA THR A 307 10.77 -15.79 -21.36
C THR A 307 10.97 -16.56 -20.06
N LYS A 308 10.21 -17.63 -19.85
CA LYS A 308 10.40 -18.51 -18.69
C LYS A 308 11.82 -19.07 -18.62
N GLU A 309 12.40 -19.36 -19.78
CA GLU A 309 13.70 -20.00 -19.94
C GLU A 309 14.87 -19.04 -19.71
N ASN A 310 14.72 -17.74 -20.02
CA ASN A 310 15.83 -16.79 -19.96
C ASN A 310 15.76 -15.80 -18.79
N LEU A 311 14.62 -15.67 -18.10
CA LEU A 311 14.40 -14.60 -17.12
C LEU A 311 15.49 -14.56 -16.06
N ASN A 312 15.78 -15.68 -15.40
CA ASN A 312 16.80 -15.75 -14.35
C ASN A 312 18.19 -15.32 -14.86
N THR A 313 18.60 -15.81 -16.04
CA THR A 313 19.88 -15.45 -16.63
C THR A 313 19.94 -13.96 -17.01
N GLU A 314 18.89 -13.41 -17.58
CA GLU A 314 18.83 -12.01 -17.99
C GLU A 314 18.81 -11.05 -16.80
N LEU A 315 18.05 -11.36 -15.74
CA LEU A 315 18.03 -10.53 -14.53
C LEU A 315 19.36 -10.61 -13.76
N ARG A 316 20.04 -11.76 -13.77
CA ARG A 316 21.39 -11.87 -13.20
C ARG A 316 22.41 -11.04 -13.98
N LYS A 317 22.30 -10.94 -15.31
CA LYS A 317 23.11 -9.99 -16.10
C LYS A 317 22.78 -8.55 -15.72
N GLU A 318 21.49 -8.20 -15.59
CA GLU A 318 21.05 -6.86 -15.22
C GLU A 318 21.59 -6.41 -13.85
N LEU A 319 21.65 -7.33 -12.88
CA LEU A 319 22.23 -7.09 -11.56
C LEU A 319 23.72 -6.71 -11.60
N LEU A 320 24.44 -7.10 -12.65
CA LEU A 320 25.86 -6.77 -12.80
C LEU A 320 26.07 -5.39 -13.45
N LEU A 321 25.05 -4.84 -14.11
CA LEU A 321 25.11 -3.53 -14.74
C LEU A 321 24.94 -2.40 -13.69
N PRO A 322 25.56 -1.23 -13.92
CA PRO A 322 25.29 -0.03 -13.14
C PRO A 322 23.79 0.30 -13.13
N PRO A 323 23.23 0.81 -12.01
CA PRO A 323 21.85 1.25 -11.97
C PRO A 323 21.54 2.28 -13.05
N THR A 324 20.55 2.00 -13.90
CA THR A 324 19.91 2.98 -14.78
C THR A 324 18.68 3.48 -14.05
N LEU A 325 18.64 4.75 -13.62
CA LEU A 325 17.48 5.29 -12.91
C LEU A 325 16.59 6.06 -13.89
N ALA A 326 15.28 5.77 -13.88
CA ALA A 326 14.29 6.50 -14.70
C ALA A 326 14.11 7.95 -14.25
N ILE A 327 14.44 8.22 -12.98
CA ILE A 327 14.45 9.54 -12.38
C ILE A 327 15.81 9.72 -11.71
N ALA A 328 16.53 10.79 -12.06
CA ALA A 328 17.78 11.11 -11.38
C ALA A 328 17.51 11.38 -9.88
N ASN A 329 18.28 10.73 -8.99
CA ASN A 329 18.21 11.02 -7.57
C ASN A 329 18.48 12.51 -7.34
N SER A 330 17.70 13.15 -6.48
CA SER A 330 18.15 14.37 -5.84
C SER A 330 19.19 13.99 -4.81
N ASP A 331 20.44 14.41 -5.05
CA ASP A 331 21.50 14.43 -4.03
C ASP A 331 21.06 15.23 -2.81
#